data_AF-A0A966Q1F7-F1
#
_entry.id   AF-A0A966Q1F7-F1
#
_cell.length_a   1.000
_cell.length_b   1.000
_cell.length_c   1.000
_cell.angle_alpha   90.00
_cell.angle_beta   90.00
_cell.angle_gamma   90.00
#
_symmetry.space_group_name_H-M   'P 1'
#
loop_
_entity.id
_entity.type
_entity.pdbx_description
1 polymer ?
#
loop_
_entity_poly.entity_id
_entity_poly.type
_entity_poly.pdbx_seq_one_letter_code
_entity_poly.pdbx_strand_id
1 'polypeptide(L)'
;MGDRANFVFVQSNGETVVLYGHWAGDRMLYRLADAVIKARPRWSDESYATRIAISQLIGDQWDMETGWGLQVNAISDNEHRIPVINWYEQTFSLHEEDDHRNKANKVKGMKNEAIFTQDLSSFCEKYADNLTLV
;
A
#
# COMPACT_ATOMS: atom_id res chain seq x y z
N MET A 1 -15.16 -8.64 -13.73
CA MET A 1 -15.73 -7.88 -12.60
C MET A 1 -14.77 -8.02 -11.45
N GLY A 2 -14.48 -6.92 -10.76
CA GLY A 2 -13.49 -6.81 -9.68
C GLY A 2 -13.60 -5.43 -9.04
N ASP A 3 -12.88 -5.21 -7.95
CA ASP A 3 -12.66 -3.92 -7.31
C ASP A 3 -11.16 -3.78 -7.01
N ARG A 4 -10.39 -3.54 -8.09
CA ARG A 4 -8.95 -3.82 -8.13
C ARG A 4 -8.14 -2.69 -7.55
N ALA A 5 -7.38 -2.99 -6.51
CA ALA A 5 -6.53 -2.01 -5.83
C ALA A 5 -5.09 -2.52 -5.69
N ASN A 6 -4.16 -1.56 -5.61
CA ASN A 6 -2.73 -1.83 -5.44
C ASN A 6 -2.22 -1.02 -4.23
N PHE A 7 -1.35 -1.63 -3.42
CA PHE A 7 -0.73 -0.99 -2.26
C PHE A 7 0.79 -1.09 -2.40
N VAL A 8 1.49 0.05 -2.41
CA VAL A 8 2.93 0.10 -2.67
C VAL A 8 3.68 0.32 -1.35
N PHE A 9 4.71 -0.48 -1.11
CA PHE A 9 5.60 -0.37 0.05
C PHE A 9 7.03 -0.11 -0.42
N VAL A 10 7.53 1.10 -0.19
CA VAL A 10 8.90 1.50 -0.56
C VAL A 10 9.90 0.88 0.41
N GLN A 11 10.98 0.34 -0.13
CA GLN A 11 12.13 -0.17 0.61
C GLN A 11 13.29 0.84 0.53
N SER A 12 14.21 0.76 1.48
CA SER A 12 15.37 1.65 1.63
C SER A 12 16.34 1.60 0.44
N ASN A 13 16.32 0.52 -0.33
CA ASN A 13 17.12 0.36 -1.56
C ASN A 13 16.49 1.04 -2.80
N GLY A 14 15.34 1.70 -2.65
CA GLY A 14 14.63 2.39 -3.73
C GLY A 14 13.66 1.50 -4.52
N GLU A 15 13.64 0.20 -4.25
CA GLU A 15 12.71 -0.76 -4.83
C GLU A 15 11.39 -0.79 -4.05
N THR A 16 10.37 -1.41 -4.63
CA THR A 16 9.03 -1.48 -4.04
C THR A 16 8.49 -2.90 -4.05
N VAL A 17 7.79 -3.25 -2.97
CA VAL A 17 6.88 -4.40 -2.94
C VAL A 17 5.47 -3.85 -3.18
N VAL A 18 4.78 -4.38 -4.18
CA VAL A 18 3.41 -3.99 -4.49
C VAL A 18 2.49 -5.16 -4.19
N LEU A 19 1.47 -4.91 -3.39
CA LEU A 19 0.37 -5.85 -3.14
C LEU A 19 -0.80 -5.49 -4.03
N TYR A 20 -1.20 -6.42 -4.89
CA TYR A 20 -2.44 -6.37 -5.66
C TYR A 20 -3.55 -7.10 -4.91
N GLY A 21 -4.77 -6.54 -4.93
CA GLY A 21 -5.99 -7.21 -4.47
C GLY A 21 -7.13 -7.07 -5.49
N HIS A 22 -7.77 -8.19 -5.85
CA HIS A 22 -8.85 -8.24 -6.84
C HIS A 22 -10.17 -7.64 -6.32
N TRP A 23 -10.37 -7.65 -5.00
CA TRP A 23 -11.55 -7.14 -4.28
C TRP A 23 -11.12 -6.26 -3.09
N ALA A 24 -10.18 -5.35 -3.32
CA ALA A 24 -9.50 -4.60 -2.26
C ALA A 24 -9.72 -3.08 -2.32
N GLY A 25 -10.59 -2.59 -3.21
CA GLY A 25 -10.94 -1.17 -3.29
C GLY A 25 -11.85 -0.69 -2.16
N ASP A 26 -12.80 -1.50 -1.70
CA ASP A 26 -13.68 -1.14 -0.59
C ASP A 26 -12.88 -0.76 0.65
N ARG A 27 -13.10 0.47 1.11
CA ARG A 27 -12.45 1.06 2.29
C ARG A 27 -10.92 0.91 2.27
N MET A 28 -10.29 0.95 1.08
CA MET A 28 -8.87 0.63 0.93
C MET A 28 -7.93 1.44 1.85
N LEU A 29 -8.16 2.76 2.00
CA LEU A 29 -7.31 3.62 2.84
C LEU A 29 -7.48 3.31 4.32
N TYR A 30 -8.71 2.99 4.73
CA TYR A 30 -9.02 2.56 6.08
C TYR A 30 -8.33 1.22 6.40
N ARG A 31 -8.46 0.23 5.50
CA ARG A 31 -7.83 -1.09 5.67
C ARG A 31 -6.30 -0.98 5.69
N LEU A 32 -5.73 -0.13 4.84
CA LEU A 32 -4.30 0.16 4.85
C LEU A 32 -3.87 0.84 6.15
N ALA A 33 -4.62 1.83 6.65
CA ALA A 33 -4.31 2.51 7.91
C ALA A 33 -4.30 1.53 9.09
N ASP A 34 -5.32 0.68 9.22
CA ASP A 34 -5.36 -0.36 10.25
C ASP A 34 -4.18 -1.33 10.13
N ALA A 35 -3.85 -1.78 8.92
CA ALA A 35 -2.71 -2.65 8.67
C ALA A 35 -1.36 -2.00 9.04
N VAL A 36 -1.19 -0.73 8.71
CA VAL A 36 0.00 0.08 9.03
C VAL A 36 0.11 0.31 10.54
N ILE A 37 -1.01 0.50 11.26
CA ILE A 37 -1.02 0.59 12.73
C ILE A 37 -0.54 -0.72 13.36
N LYS A 38 -1.00 -1.87 12.87
CA LYS A 38 -0.51 -3.17 13.36
C LYS A 38 0.98 -3.36 13.12
N ALA A 39 1.52 -2.75 12.06
CA ALA A 39 2.95 -2.76 11.75
C ALA A 39 3.78 -1.75 12.57
N ARG A 40 3.16 -0.84 13.35
CA ARG A 40 3.82 0.26 14.08
C ARG A 40 5.05 -0.13 14.90
N PRO A 41 5.06 -1.26 15.65
CA PRO A 41 6.25 -1.66 16.41
C PRO A 41 7.50 -1.96 15.55
N ARG A 42 7.34 -2.02 14.23
CA ARG A 42 8.38 -2.39 13.27
C ARG A 42 8.56 -1.37 12.14
N TRP A 43 8.03 -0.14 12.25
CA TRP A 43 8.21 0.87 11.18
C TRP A 43 9.67 1.17 10.85
N SER A 44 10.62 0.95 11.78
CA SER A 44 12.06 1.09 11.52
C SER A 44 12.72 -0.18 10.92
N ASP A 45 11.94 -1.20 10.63
CA ASP A 45 12.35 -2.51 10.11
C ASP A 45 11.41 -2.87 8.94
N GLU A 46 11.70 -2.28 7.78
CA GLU A 46 10.82 -2.28 6.60
C GLU A 46 10.40 -3.68 6.14
N SER A 47 11.27 -4.67 6.30
CA SER A 47 10.97 -6.06 5.95
C SER A 47 9.83 -6.62 6.82
N TYR A 48 9.90 -6.39 8.13
CA TYR A 48 8.85 -6.81 9.06
C TYR A 48 7.61 -5.93 8.95
N ALA A 49 7.75 -4.61 8.80
CA ALA A 49 6.61 -3.70 8.64
C ALA A 49 5.77 -4.06 7.41
N THR A 50 6.43 -4.23 6.25
CA THR A 50 5.80 -4.62 4.99
C THR A 50 5.08 -5.96 5.13
N ARG A 51 5.74 -6.97 5.69
CA ARG A 51 5.12 -8.29 5.92
C ARG A 51 3.89 -8.19 6.83
N ILE A 52 3.96 -7.44 7.93
CA ILE A 52 2.82 -7.27 8.84
C ILE A 52 1.66 -6.59 8.12
N ALA A 53 1.89 -5.46 7.44
CA ALA A 53 0.85 -4.73 6.74
C ALA A 53 0.17 -5.60 5.67
N ILE A 54 0.95 -6.31 4.85
CA ILE A 54 0.42 -7.23 3.84
C ILE A 54 -0.39 -8.36 4.50
N SER A 55 0.11 -8.96 5.58
CA SER A 55 -0.61 -10.04 6.28
C SER A 55 -1.96 -9.56 6.83
N GLN A 56 -2.05 -8.31 7.30
CA GLN A 56 -3.31 -7.73 7.78
C GLN A 56 -4.28 -7.39 6.66
N LEU A 57 -3.78 -6.93 5.50
CA LEU A 57 -4.61 -6.66 4.33
C LEU A 57 -5.23 -7.94 3.76
N ILE A 58 -4.43 -9.01 3.66
CA ILE A 58 -4.85 -10.32 3.16
C ILE A 58 -5.77 -11.03 4.17
N GLY A 59 -5.42 -11.01 5.46
CA GLY A 59 -6.20 -11.66 6.51
C GLY A 59 -6.26 -13.18 6.36
N ASP A 60 -7.46 -13.73 6.37
CA ASP A 60 -7.74 -15.17 6.26
C ASP A 60 -7.69 -15.69 4.81
N GLN A 61 -7.50 -14.80 3.82
CA GLN A 61 -7.52 -15.15 2.38
C GLN A 61 -6.15 -15.55 1.83
N TRP A 62 -5.16 -15.81 2.69
CA TRP A 62 -3.78 -16.02 2.28
C TRP A 62 -3.54 -17.32 1.50
N ASP A 63 -4.42 -18.31 1.66
CA ASP A 63 -4.33 -19.63 1.03
C ASP A 63 -5.22 -19.76 -0.22
N MET A 64 -5.89 -18.67 -0.62
CA MET A 64 -6.71 -18.66 -1.82
C MET A 64 -5.85 -18.68 -3.09
N GLU A 65 -6.29 -19.45 -4.09
CA GLU A 65 -5.61 -19.52 -5.41
C GLU A 65 -5.61 -18.16 -6.14
N THR A 66 -6.65 -17.36 -5.92
CA THR A 66 -6.81 -16.05 -6.55
C THR A 66 -7.29 -15.01 -5.52
N GLY A 67 -7.15 -13.74 -5.86
CA GLY A 67 -7.62 -12.62 -5.05
C GLY A 67 -6.50 -11.67 -4.65
N TRP A 68 -5.28 -12.18 -4.46
CA TRP A 68 -4.11 -11.39 -4.10
C TRP A 68 -2.93 -11.72 -5.00
N GLY A 69 -2.04 -10.75 -5.20
CA GLY A 69 -0.80 -10.91 -5.96
C GLY A 69 0.30 -10.01 -5.43
N LEU A 70 1.54 -10.38 -5.70
CA LEU A 70 2.71 -9.58 -5.32
C LEU A 70 3.55 -9.27 -6.56
N GLN A 71 4.02 -8.03 -6.64
CA GLN A 71 4.88 -7.55 -7.71
C GLN A 71 6.05 -6.77 -7.14
N VAL A 72 7.10 -6.64 -7.95
CA VAL A 72 8.23 -5.74 -7.71
C VAL A 72 8.13 -4.60 -8.73
N ASN A 73 8.10 -3.35 -8.25
CA ASN A 73 8.12 -2.15 -9.09
C ASN A 73 7.07 -2.08 -10.19
N ALA A 74 5.91 -2.69 -9.99
CA ALA A 74 4.82 -2.63 -10.95
C ALA A 74 3.48 -2.79 -10.24
N ILE A 75 2.49 -2.01 -10.65
CA ILE A 75 1.10 -2.32 -10.33
C ILE A 75 0.55 -3.33 -11.35
N SER A 76 -0.55 -4.00 -11.00
CA SER A 76 -1.35 -4.79 -11.95
C SER A 76 -2.60 -4.01 -12.37
N ASP A 77 -3.65 -4.72 -12.80
CA ASP A 77 -4.96 -4.12 -13.05
C ASP A 77 -5.40 -3.25 -11.86
N ASN A 78 -6.04 -2.12 -12.15
CA ASN A 78 -6.25 -1.05 -11.20
C ASN A 78 -7.54 -0.28 -11.50
N GLU A 79 -8.24 0.13 -10.45
CA GLU A 79 -9.43 0.98 -10.53
C GLU A 79 -9.40 2.17 -9.56
N HIS A 80 -8.33 2.27 -8.76
CA HIS A 80 -8.23 3.22 -7.66
C HIS A 80 -6.93 4.01 -7.71
N ARG A 81 -6.89 5.10 -6.94
CA ARG A 81 -5.63 5.77 -6.67
C ARG A 81 -4.73 4.85 -5.83
N ILE A 82 -3.43 4.94 -6.07
CA ILE A 82 -2.45 3.98 -5.57
C ILE A 82 -1.80 4.55 -4.31
N PRO A 83 -2.12 4.04 -3.11
CA PRO A 83 -1.45 4.44 -1.90
C PRO A 83 -0.03 3.89 -1.82
N VAL A 84 0.88 4.71 -1.34
CA VAL A 84 2.29 4.38 -1.14
C VAL A 84 2.64 4.60 0.33
N ILE A 85 3.26 3.61 0.95
CA ILE A 85 3.86 3.70 2.27
C ILE A 85 5.37 3.70 2.12
N ASN A 86 6.02 4.73 2.65
CA ASN A 86 7.47 4.78 2.78
C ASN A 86 7.84 4.65 4.26
N TRP A 87 8.39 3.50 4.65
CA TRP A 87 8.78 3.22 6.03
C TRP A 87 9.98 4.05 6.48
N TYR A 88 10.93 4.29 5.57
CA TYR A 88 12.15 5.05 5.86
C TYR A 88 11.84 6.53 6.09
N GLU A 89 11.06 7.13 5.20
CA GLU A 89 10.64 8.54 5.33
C GLU A 89 9.46 8.72 6.30
N GLN A 90 8.82 7.63 6.72
CA GLN A 90 7.60 7.62 7.52
C GLN A 90 6.49 8.48 6.91
N THR A 91 6.25 8.28 5.62
CA THR A 91 5.23 9.02 4.86
C THR A 91 4.19 8.08 4.23
N PHE A 92 3.00 8.65 4.04
CA PHE A 92 1.97 8.13 3.15
C PHE A 92 1.81 9.11 1.98
N SER A 93 1.69 8.59 0.76
CA SER A 93 1.31 9.38 -0.41
C SER A 93 0.28 8.66 -1.28
N LEU A 94 -0.41 9.42 -2.11
CA LEU A 94 -1.43 8.89 -3.02
C LEU A 94 -1.10 9.29 -4.46
N HIS A 95 -1.09 8.30 -5.36
CA HIS A 95 -0.65 8.47 -6.74
C HIS A 95 -1.76 8.11 -7.75
N GLU A 96 -1.67 8.66 -8.95
CA GLU A 96 -2.52 8.25 -10.07
C GLU A 96 -1.86 7.12 -10.87
N GLU A 97 -2.70 6.35 -11.57
CA GLU A 97 -2.26 5.44 -12.60
C GLU A 97 -1.62 6.19 -13.79
N ASP A 98 -0.70 5.52 -14.47
CA ASP A 98 -0.07 5.99 -15.70
C ASP A 98 0.06 4.85 -16.72
N ASP A 99 0.38 5.18 -17.97
CA ASP A 99 0.62 4.18 -19.01
C ASP A 99 1.75 3.22 -18.57
N HIS A 100 1.48 1.92 -18.54
CA HIS A 100 2.46 0.86 -18.25
C HIS A 100 3.65 0.85 -19.22
N ARG A 101 3.58 1.55 -20.35
CA ARG A 101 4.68 1.73 -21.30
C ARG A 101 5.63 2.86 -20.91
N ASN A 102 5.25 3.73 -19.97
CA ASN A 102 6.14 4.77 -19.45
C ASN A 102 7.26 4.16 -18.60
N LYS A 103 8.46 4.11 -19.17
CA LYS A 103 9.66 3.54 -18.52
C LYS A 103 10.35 4.50 -17.55
N ALA A 104 9.91 5.76 -17.47
CA ALA A 104 10.44 6.72 -16.50
C ALA A 104 9.82 6.55 -15.10
N ASN A 105 8.72 5.80 -14.99
CA ASN A 105 8.07 5.54 -13.71
C ASN A 105 8.88 4.54 -12.88
N LYS A 106 9.12 4.88 -11.61
CA LYS A 106 9.79 4.00 -10.64
C LYS A 106 8.95 2.73 -10.37
N VAL A 107 7.63 2.90 -10.30
CA VAL A 107 6.67 1.80 -10.26
C VAL A 107 5.91 1.82 -11.58
N LYS A 108 6.09 0.78 -12.39
CA LYS A 108 5.43 0.66 -13.70
C LYS A 108 3.91 0.71 -13.54
N GLY A 109 3.27 1.60 -14.29
CA GLY A 109 1.82 1.85 -14.24
C GLY A 109 1.39 2.92 -13.21
N MET A 110 2.31 3.57 -12.51
CA MET A 110 2.00 4.60 -11.51
C MET A 110 2.82 5.87 -11.76
N LYS A 111 2.19 7.04 -11.67
CA LYS A 111 2.92 8.33 -11.75
C LYS A 111 3.89 8.47 -10.60
N ASN A 112 5.08 9.02 -10.87
CA ASN A 112 6.08 9.32 -9.84
C ASN A 112 5.62 10.44 -8.90
N GLU A 113 4.84 11.40 -9.41
CA GLU A 113 4.34 12.54 -8.66
C GLU A 113 3.16 12.12 -7.77
N ALA A 114 3.25 12.42 -6.48
CA ALA A 114 2.15 12.26 -5.56
C ALA A 114 1.10 13.35 -5.78
N ILE A 115 -0.18 12.97 -5.71
CA ILE A 115 -1.30 13.93 -5.64
C ILE A 115 -1.21 14.71 -4.32
N PHE A 116 -0.87 14.00 -3.24
CA PHE A 116 -0.50 14.57 -1.96
C PHE A 116 0.33 13.58 -1.15
N THR A 117 1.04 14.12 -0.15
CA THR A 117 1.82 13.37 0.82
C THR A 117 1.50 13.90 2.21
N GLN A 118 1.52 13.01 3.21
CA GLN A 118 1.38 13.37 4.62
C GLN A 118 2.21 12.41 5.50
N ASP A 119 2.45 12.79 6.75
CA ASP A 119 3.12 11.94 7.72
C ASP A 119 2.33 10.64 7.96
N LEU A 120 3.04 9.54 8.16
CA LEU A 120 2.45 8.21 8.35
C LEU A 120 1.59 8.12 9.61
N SER A 121 1.99 8.79 10.70
CA SER A 121 1.18 8.89 11.92
C SER A 121 -0.14 9.63 11.65
N SER A 122 -0.08 10.78 10.98
CA SER A 122 -1.27 11.55 10.58
C SER A 122 -2.19 10.75 9.65
N PHE A 123 -1.63 9.89 8.80
CA PHE A 123 -2.42 8.97 7.96
C PHE A 123 -3.16 7.95 8.81
N CYS A 124 -2.46 7.29 9.74
CA CYS A 124 -3.07 6.34 10.66
C CYS A 124 -4.19 7.00 11.49
N GLU A 125 -3.94 8.19 12.03
CA GLU A 125 -4.91 8.92 12.84
C GLU A 125 -6.14 9.34 12.05
N LYS A 126 -5.97 9.72 10.78
CA LYS A 126 -7.09 10.18 9.97
C LYS A 126 -7.99 9.05 9.47
N TYR A 127 -7.41 7.87 9.20
CA TYR A 127 -8.10 6.84 8.42
C TYR A 127 -8.37 5.53 9.16
N ALA A 128 -7.79 5.28 10.34
CA ALA A 128 -8.09 4.07 11.11
C ALA A 128 -9.33 4.25 12.01
N ASP A 129 -10.08 3.16 12.26
CA ASP A 129 -11.26 3.19 13.17
C ASP A 129 -10.85 3.40 14.64
N ASN A 130 -9.60 3.05 14.98
CA ASN A 130 -9.19 2.82 16.37
C ASN A 130 -8.45 4.00 17.00
N LEU A 131 -9.02 5.20 16.95
CA LEU A 131 -8.55 6.33 17.79
C LEU A 131 -9.35 6.55 19.08
N THR A 132 -10.32 5.70 19.37
CA THR A 132 -10.79 5.50 20.75
C THR A 132 -10.15 4.25 21.30
N LEU A 133 -8.98 4.38 21.93
CA LEU A 133 -8.59 3.71 23.18
C LEU A 133 -7.11 4.01 23.52
N VAL A 134 -6.97 4.84 24.56
CA VAL A 134 -5.80 5.14 25.43
C VAL A 134 -4.74 6.09 24.90
#